data_AF-A0A0H2MAM9-F1
#
_entry.id   AF-A0A0H2MAM9-F1
#
_cell.length_a   1.000
_cell.length_b   1.000
_cell.length_c   1.000
_cell.angle_alpha   90.00
_cell.angle_beta   90.00
_cell.angle_gamma   90.00
#
_symmetry.space_group_name_H-M   'P 1'
#
loop_
_entity.id
_entity.type
_entity.pdbx_description
1 polymer ?
#
loop_
_entity_poly.entity_id
_entity_poly.type
_entity_poly.pdbx_seq_one_letter_code
_entity_poly.pdbx_strand_id
1 'polypeptide(L)'
;MKTISSLAFGALVTLSQPSLAEPSINNMQGCQALIDFIDAKLEQASYGSSDIAKVRDGLDVYNSYIQNEIITPGLLKFSNGDQGKASKLQEQVDVYKHTVVNAYNQKYPQNRIFMDHVVALNNCTQQAIPQGADLQTLKSSMETMITLAQSG
;
A
#
# COMPACT_ATOMS: atom_id res chain seq x y z
N MET A 1 31.28 -63.49 -17.29
CA MET A 1 30.82 -62.12 -17.55
C MET A 1 29.30 -62.07 -17.45
N LYS A 2 28.73 -61.33 -16.50
CA LYS A 2 27.30 -61.04 -16.43
C LYS A 2 27.13 -59.63 -15.87
N THR A 3 26.48 -58.79 -16.66
CA THR A 3 26.34 -57.34 -16.54
C THR A 3 25.53 -56.92 -15.31
N ILE A 4 26.07 -56.00 -14.53
CA ILE A 4 25.40 -55.35 -13.39
C ILE A 4 24.58 -54.19 -13.95
N SER A 5 23.25 -54.25 -13.80
CA SER A 5 22.34 -53.13 -14.08
C SER A 5 22.22 -52.26 -12.83
N SER A 6 22.73 -51.03 -12.89
CA SER A 6 22.55 -50.02 -11.84
C SER A 6 21.24 -49.26 -12.08
N LEU A 7 20.26 -49.41 -11.18
CA LEU A 7 19.10 -48.54 -11.09
C LEU A 7 19.51 -47.23 -10.39
N ALA A 8 19.59 -46.14 -11.15
CA ALA A 8 19.71 -44.79 -10.60
C ALA A 8 18.32 -44.28 -10.19
N PHE A 9 18.07 -44.23 -8.88
CA PHE A 9 16.91 -43.54 -8.30
C PHE A 9 17.18 -42.03 -8.33
N GLY A 10 16.67 -41.34 -9.35
CA GLY A 10 16.70 -39.88 -9.42
C GLY A 10 15.63 -39.29 -8.52
N ALA A 11 16.03 -38.67 -7.41
CA ALA A 11 15.12 -37.92 -6.54
C ALA A 11 14.71 -36.61 -7.22
N LEU A 12 13.45 -36.49 -7.65
CA LEU A 12 12.85 -35.23 -8.07
C LEU A 12 12.60 -34.37 -6.81
N VAL A 13 13.48 -33.41 -6.55
CA VAL A 13 13.26 -32.37 -5.53
C VAL A 13 12.42 -31.27 -6.18
N THR A 14 11.11 -31.28 -5.96
CA THR A 14 10.25 -30.14 -6.29
C THR A 14 10.57 -29.01 -5.31
N LEU A 15 11.28 -27.98 -5.80
CA LEU A 15 11.52 -26.74 -5.05
C LEU A 15 10.18 -26.01 -4.87
N SER A 16 9.57 -26.14 -3.70
CA SER A 16 8.42 -25.31 -3.31
C SER A 16 8.91 -23.87 -3.21
N GLN A 17 8.43 -22.99 -4.08
CA GLN A 17 8.68 -21.56 -3.94
C GLN A 17 8.05 -21.08 -2.63
N PRO A 18 8.77 -20.28 -1.82
CA PRO A 18 8.18 -19.72 -0.61
C PRO A 18 7.00 -18.83 -1.01
N SER A 19 5.81 -19.19 -0.55
CA SER A 19 4.63 -18.32 -0.66
C SER A 19 4.84 -17.14 0.28
N LEU A 20 5.18 -15.98 -0.25
CA LEU A 20 4.94 -14.73 0.48
C LEU A 20 3.41 -14.57 0.57
N ALA A 21 2.91 -14.25 1.76
CA ALA A 21 1.49 -13.96 1.91
C ALA A 21 1.17 -12.70 1.08
N GLU A 22 0.17 -12.79 0.20
CA GLU A 22 -0.33 -11.63 -0.54
C GLU A 22 -0.75 -10.54 0.47
N PRO A 23 -0.43 -9.26 0.22
CA PRO A 23 -0.91 -8.18 1.07
C PRO A 23 -2.45 -8.22 1.17
N SER A 24 -2.97 -8.11 2.40
CA SER A 24 -4.41 -8.20 2.63
C SER A 24 -5.13 -6.93 2.15
N ILE A 25 -6.25 -7.12 1.42
CA ILE A 25 -7.16 -6.04 1.01
C ILE A 25 -7.55 -5.17 2.21
N ASN A 26 -7.86 -5.80 3.36
CA ASN A 26 -8.27 -5.10 4.58
C ASN A 26 -7.19 -4.19 5.13
N ASN A 27 -5.91 -4.57 5.02
CA ASN A 27 -4.82 -3.72 5.46
C ASN A 27 -4.60 -2.58 4.46
N MET A 28 -4.66 -2.91 3.17
CA MET A 28 -4.39 -1.96 2.09
C MET A 28 -5.47 -0.89 1.93
N GLN A 29 -6.74 -1.20 2.17
CA GLN A 29 -7.77 -0.16 2.26
C GLN A 29 -7.51 0.81 3.43
N GLY A 30 -6.96 0.33 4.55
CA GLY A 30 -6.52 1.19 5.66
C GLY A 30 -5.36 2.10 5.25
N CYS A 31 -4.43 1.59 4.44
CA CYS A 31 -3.34 2.37 3.87
C CYS A 31 -3.83 3.45 2.89
N GLN A 32 -4.80 3.14 2.02
CA GLN A 32 -5.42 4.16 1.17
C GLN A 32 -6.16 5.21 2.00
N ALA A 33 -6.84 4.83 3.09
CA ALA A 33 -7.49 5.78 3.98
C ALA A 33 -6.48 6.73 4.66
N LEU A 34 -5.31 6.22 5.06
CA LEU A 34 -4.21 7.04 5.57
C LEU A 34 -3.72 8.02 4.50
N ILE A 35 -3.56 7.56 3.25
CA ILE A 35 -3.16 8.40 2.12
C ILE A 35 -4.18 9.53 1.89
N ASP A 36 -5.47 9.20 1.79
CA ASP A 36 -6.56 10.16 1.60
C ASP A 36 -6.58 11.20 2.74
N PHE A 37 -6.37 10.76 3.98
CA PHE A 37 -6.29 11.65 5.13
C PHE A 37 -5.07 12.60 5.06
N ILE A 38 -3.89 12.10 4.69
CA ILE A 38 -2.69 12.92 4.56
C ILE A 38 -2.88 13.94 3.43
N ASP A 39 -3.42 13.54 2.28
CA ASP A 39 -3.64 14.44 1.16
C ASP A 39 -4.60 15.58 1.53
N ALA A 40 -5.73 15.25 2.16
CA ALA A 40 -6.68 16.25 2.67
C ALA A 40 -6.05 17.19 3.71
N LYS A 41 -5.07 16.73 4.49
CA LYS A 41 -4.32 17.59 5.43
C LYS A 41 -3.39 18.56 4.71
N LEU A 42 -2.77 18.14 3.61
CA LEU A 42 -1.88 19.00 2.82
C LEU A 42 -2.65 20.17 2.19
N GLU A 43 -3.93 19.99 1.84
CA GLU A 43 -4.80 21.07 1.32
C GLU A 43 -5.03 22.20 2.33
N GLN A 44 -5.03 21.85 3.62
CA GLN A 44 -5.38 22.78 4.70
C GLN A 44 -4.14 23.34 5.41
N ALA A 45 -2.97 22.77 5.16
CA ALA A 45 -1.73 23.14 5.83
C ALA A 45 -1.02 24.28 5.09
N SER A 46 -0.32 25.13 5.84
CA SER A 46 0.49 26.23 5.28
C SER A 46 1.91 25.77 4.94
N TYR A 47 2.03 24.79 4.04
CA TYR A 47 3.32 24.29 3.55
C TYR A 47 3.69 24.89 2.18
N GLY A 48 4.97 24.82 1.82
CA GLY A 48 5.45 25.23 0.51
C GLY A 48 4.82 24.36 -0.59
N SER A 49 4.40 24.97 -1.69
CA SER A 49 3.76 24.26 -2.81
C SER A 49 4.64 23.17 -3.41
N SER A 50 5.97 23.38 -3.45
CA SER A 50 6.92 22.36 -3.91
C SER A 50 6.97 21.15 -2.98
N ASP A 51 6.82 21.33 -1.67
CA ASP A 51 6.85 20.22 -0.72
C ASP A 51 5.51 19.47 -0.75
N ILE A 52 4.38 20.19 -0.85
CA ILE A 52 3.07 19.60 -1.05
C ILE A 52 3.06 18.72 -2.31
N ALA A 53 3.58 19.23 -3.44
CA ALA A 53 3.63 18.48 -4.69
C ALA A 53 4.45 17.18 -4.55
N LYS A 54 5.66 17.26 -3.97
CA LYS A 54 6.48 16.05 -3.74
C LYS A 54 5.80 15.02 -2.87
N VAL A 55 5.10 15.45 -1.82
CA VAL A 55 4.38 14.52 -0.95
C VAL A 55 3.26 13.85 -1.73
N ARG A 56 2.45 14.63 -2.44
CA ARG A 56 1.34 14.14 -3.28
C ARG A 56 1.78 13.17 -4.36
N ASP A 57 2.83 13.49 -5.09
CA ASP A 57 3.36 12.61 -6.14
C ASP A 57 3.66 11.20 -5.60
N GLY A 58 4.31 11.10 -4.44
CA GLY A 58 4.58 9.79 -3.81
C GLY A 58 3.34 9.10 -3.26
N LEU A 59 2.40 9.86 -2.69
CA LEU A 59 1.13 9.33 -2.19
C LEU A 59 0.27 8.77 -3.33
N ASP A 60 0.16 9.49 -4.45
CA ASP A 60 -0.64 9.12 -5.61
C ASP A 60 -0.11 7.88 -6.30
N VAL A 61 1.21 7.80 -6.46
CA VAL A 61 1.88 6.62 -7.00
C VAL A 61 1.60 5.41 -6.11
N TYR A 62 1.72 5.56 -4.79
CA TYR A 62 1.50 4.44 -3.88
C TYR A 62 0.03 4.02 -3.79
N ASN A 63 -0.90 4.99 -3.79
CA ASN A 63 -2.33 4.74 -3.81
C ASN A 63 -2.73 3.97 -5.08
N SER A 64 -2.18 4.37 -6.24
CA SER A 64 -2.39 3.71 -7.52
C SER A 64 -1.85 2.29 -7.52
N TYR A 65 -0.63 2.08 -6.99
CA TYR A 65 -0.05 0.76 -6.81
C TYR A 65 -0.95 -0.14 -5.96
N ILE A 66 -1.40 0.33 -4.80
CA ILE A 66 -2.32 -0.41 -3.93
C ILE A 66 -3.61 -0.79 -4.68
N GLN A 67 -4.22 0.16 -5.38
CA GLN A 67 -5.48 -0.08 -6.09
C GLN A 67 -5.31 -1.11 -7.21
N ASN A 68 -4.26 -0.99 -8.01
CA ASN A 68 -4.08 -1.75 -9.24
C ASN A 68 -3.49 -3.13 -9.01
N GLU A 69 -2.57 -3.27 -8.07
CA GLU A 69 -1.85 -4.52 -7.83
C GLU A 69 -2.50 -5.38 -6.73
N ILE A 70 -3.33 -4.79 -5.86
CA ILE A 70 -3.82 -5.47 -4.66
C ILE A 70 -5.34 -5.44 -4.55
N ILE A 71 -5.94 -4.25 -4.45
CA ILE A 71 -7.38 -4.15 -4.15
C ILE A 71 -8.21 -4.63 -5.34
N THR A 72 -8.03 -4.05 -6.53
CA THR A 72 -8.83 -4.42 -7.70
C THR A 72 -8.70 -5.91 -8.04
N PRO A 73 -7.48 -6.50 -8.15
CA PRO A 73 -7.33 -7.92 -8.41
C PRO A 73 -7.89 -8.79 -7.27
N GLY A 74 -7.69 -8.37 -6.02
CA GLY A 74 -8.16 -9.08 -4.83
C GLY A 74 -9.68 -9.13 -4.74
N LEU A 75 -10.37 -8.02 -4.99
CA LEU A 75 -11.83 -7.96 -5.00
C LEU A 75 -12.43 -8.78 -6.14
N LEU A 76 -11.79 -8.76 -7.30
CA LEU A 76 -12.20 -9.57 -8.44
C LEU A 76 -12.05 -11.07 -8.15
N LYS A 77 -10.92 -11.47 -7.55
CA LYS A 77 -10.66 -12.84 -7.09
C LYS A 77 -11.70 -13.30 -6.06
N PHE A 78 -11.98 -12.46 -5.05
CA PHE A 78 -12.99 -12.76 -4.02
C PHE A 78 -14.41 -12.88 -4.61
N SER A 79 -14.68 -12.16 -5.69
CA SER A 79 -15.96 -12.19 -6.41
C SER A 79 -16.05 -13.31 -7.46
N ASN A 80 -15.07 -14.21 -7.53
CA ASN A 80 -14.97 -15.25 -8.57
C ASN A 80 -15.02 -14.67 -10.01
N GLY A 81 -14.43 -13.49 -10.22
CA GLY A 81 -14.41 -12.82 -11.52
C GLY A 81 -15.66 -11.99 -11.86
N ASP A 82 -16.68 -11.97 -10.99
CA ASP A 82 -17.89 -11.18 -11.18
C ASP A 82 -17.62 -9.69 -10.95
N GLN A 83 -17.60 -8.92 -12.04
CA GLN A 83 -17.33 -7.47 -12.02
C GLN A 83 -18.38 -6.70 -11.21
N GLY A 84 -19.66 -7.07 -11.30
CA GLY A 84 -20.74 -6.37 -10.58
C GLY A 84 -20.64 -6.57 -9.07
N LYS A 85 -20.23 -7.76 -8.62
CA LYS A 85 -19.94 -8.01 -7.20
C LYS A 85 -18.65 -7.31 -6.76
N ALA A 86 -17.60 -7.34 -7.58
CA ALA A 86 -16.35 -6.65 -7.27
C ALA A 86 -16.56 -5.14 -7.09
N SER A 87 -17.36 -4.50 -7.95
CA SER A 87 -17.73 -3.10 -7.80
C SER A 87 -18.47 -2.82 -6.48
N LYS A 88 -19.40 -3.67 -6.07
CA LYS A 88 -20.09 -3.53 -4.78
C LYS A 88 -19.14 -3.70 -3.58
N LEU A 89 -18.11 -4.54 -3.71
CA LEU A 89 -17.08 -4.65 -2.67
C LEU A 89 -16.17 -3.42 -2.66
N GLN A 90 -15.87 -2.81 -3.81
CA GLN A 90 -15.14 -1.55 -3.86
C GLN A 90 -15.92 -0.43 -3.14
N GLU A 91 -17.25 -0.38 -3.31
CA GLU A 91 -18.08 0.56 -2.54
C GLU A 91 -17.93 0.34 -1.02
N GLN A 92 -17.81 -0.92 -0.56
CA GLN A 92 -17.57 -1.22 0.85
C GLN A 92 -16.17 -0.80 1.32
N VAL A 93 -15.16 -0.98 0.46
CA VAL A 93 -13.80 -0.45 0.69
C VAL A 93 -13.85 1.06 0.87
N ASP A 94 -14.57 1.78 0.01
CA ASP A 94 -14.66 3.25 0.04
C ASP A 94 -15.39 3.75 1.30
N VAL A 95 -16.48 3.10 1.69
CA VAL A 95 -17.20 3.39 2.94
C VAL A 95 -16.30 3.16 4.17
N TYR A 96 -15.53 2.07 4.16
CA TYR A 96 -14.55 1.81 5.22
C TYR A 96 -13.49 2.90 5.28
N LYS A 97 -12.91 3.27 4.13
CA LYS A 97 -11.89 4.33 4.04
C LYS A 97 -12.40 5.64 4.64
N HIS A 98 -13.61 6.06 4.28
CA HIS A 98 -14.24 7.25 4.86
C HIS A 98 -14.35 7.18 6.39
N THR A 99 -14.70 6.03 6.95
CA THR A 99 -14.78 5.84 8.41
C THR A 99 -13.41 6.01 9.07
N VAL A 100 -12.36 5.46 8.46
CA VAL A 100 -10.99 5.57 8.95
C VAL A 100 -10.47 7.01 8.85
N VAL A 101 -10.73 7.70 7.73
CA VAL A 101 -10.39 9.13 7.57
C VAL A 101 -11.05 9.98 8.66
N ASN A 102 -12.32 9.72 8.98
CA ASN A 102 -13.02 10.42 10.06
C ASN A 102 -12.35 10.17 11.43
N ALA A 103 -11.92 8.95 11.71
CA ALA A 103 -11.19 8.63 12.94
C ALA A 103 -9.83 9.36 13.00
N TYR A 104 -9.10 9.43 11.88
CA TYR A 104 -7.86 10.21 11.80
C TYR A 104 -8.11 11.71 12.01
N ASN A 105 -9.17 12.28 11.42
CA ASN A 105 -9.53 13.69 11.61
C ASN A 105 -9.85 14.01 13.08
N GLN A 106 -10.50 13.09 13.81
CA GLN A 106 -10.76 13.25 15.25
C GLN A 106 -9.46 13.16 16.06
N LYS A 107 -8.57 12.24 15.71
CA LYS A 107 -7.30 12.03 16.42
C LYS A 107 -6.29 13.16 16.19
N TYR A 108 -6.27 13.73 14.98
CA TYR A 108 -5.33 14.74 14.53
C TYR A 108 -6.07 15.97 13.96
N PRO A 109 -6.70 16.80 14.82
CA PRO A 109 -7.46 17.96 14.38
C PRO A 109 -6.59 19.07 13.78
N GLN A 110 -5.28 19.09 14.07
CA GLN A 110 -4.37 20.13 13.59
C GLN A 110 -4.08 19.96 12.09
N ASN A 111 -3.91 21.08 11.38
CA ASN A 111 -3.63 21.10 9.95
C ASN A 111 -2.11 21.03 9.69
N ARG A 112 -1.52 19.91 10.11
CA ARG A 112 -0.09 19.62 9.93
C ARG A 112 0.16 18.12 9.79
N ILE A 113 1.31 17.78 9.22
CA ILE A 113 1.85 16.43 9.24
C ILE A 113 2.51 16.15 10.60
N PHE A 114 2.29 14.94 11.11
CA PHE A 114 2.93 14.39 12.30
C PHE A 114 3.85 13.23 11.92
N MET A 115 4.88 12.98 12.73
CA MET A 115 5.79 11.86 12.51
C MET A 115 5.06 10.51 12.49
N ASP A 116 4.00 10.37 13.30
CA ASP A 116 3.12 9.19 13.29
C ASP A 116 2.56 8.86 11.90
N HIS A 117 2.27 9.88 11.08
CA HIS A 117 1.75 9.67 9.73
C HIS A 117 2.83 9.06 8.83
N VAL A 118 4.08 9.53 8.96
CA VAL A 118 5.23 8.97 8.22
C VAL A 118 5.47 7.52 8.64
N VAL A 119 5.46 7.25 9.95
CA VAL A 119 5.63 5.89 10.48
C VAL A 119 4.52 4.97 9.96
N ALA A 120 3.27 5.42 10.00
CA ALA A 120 2.14 4.64 9.49
C ALA A 120 2.24 4.38 7.98
N LEU A 121 2.67 5.37 7.18
CA LEU A 121 2.86 5.22 5.75
C LEU A 121 4.02 4.26 5.42
N ASN A 122 5.12 4.31 6.17
CA ASN A 122 6.20 3.34 6.05
C ASN A 122 5.73 1.92 6.42
N ASN A 123 4.93 1.77 7.47
CA ASN A 123 4.36 0.47 7.87
C ASN A 123 3.41 -0.09 6.79
N CYS A 124 2.69 0.78 6.08
CA CYS A 124 1.93 0.40 4.89
C CYS A 124 2.87 -0.09 3.78
N THR A 125 3.88 0.71 3.47
CA THR A 125 4.86 0.40 2.41
C THR A 125 5.54 -0.95 2.65
N GLN A 126 5.89 -1.29 3.90
CA GLN A 126 6.50 -2.58 4.24
C GLN A 126 5.58 -3.78 4.00
N GLN A 127 4.26 -3.59 4.06
CA GLN A 127 3.29 -4.65 3.75
C GLN A 127 3.11 -4.84 2.24
N ALA A 128 3.34 -3.79 1.46
CA ALA A 128 3.15 -3.80 0.02
C ALA A 128 4.14 -2.83 -0.63
N ILE A 129 5.29 -3.35 -1.04
CA ILE A 129 6.43 -2.55 -1.50
C ILE A 129 6.33 -2.32 -3.02
N PRO A 130 6.07 -1.08 -3.50
CA PRO A 130 6.20 -0.77 -4.92
C PRO A 130 7.68 -0.90 -5.34
N GLN A 131 7.95 -0.98 -6.65
CA GLN A 131 9.31 -1.19 -7.17
C GLN A 131 9.80 -0.02 -8.03
N GLY A 132 11.10 0.00 -8.28
CA GLY A 132 11.71 0.94 -9.24
C GLY A 132 11.45 2.40 -8.90
N ALA A 133 11.02 3.16 -9.91
CA ALA A 133 10.75 4.59 -9.80
C ALA A 133 9.66 4.92 -8.77
N ASP A 134 8.64 4.07 -8.65
CA ASP A 134 7.53 4.29 -7.74
C ASP A 134 8.00 4.26 -6.28
N LEU A 135 8.87 3.30 -5.94
CA LEU A 135 9.48 3.23 -4.62
C LEU A 135 10.33 4.46 -4.29
N GLN A 136 11.08 4.98 -5.28
CA GLN A 136 11.92 6.15 -5.07
C GLN A 136 11.09 7.42 -4.88
N THR A 137 10.00 7.56 -5.65
CA THR A 137 9.05 8.67 -5.52
C THR A 137 8.40 8.65 -4.14
N LEU A 138 7.93 7.49 -3.69
CA LEU A 138 7.34 7.33 -2.35
C LEU A 138 8.35 7.62 -1.23
N LYS A 139 9.61 7.18 -1.36
CA LYS A 139 10.66 7.51 -0.40
C LYS A 139 10.91 9.01 -0.30
N SER A 140 11.02 9.70 -1.44
CA SER A 140 11.20 11.15 -1.46
C SER A 140 10.03 11.89 -0.83
N SER A 141 8.80 11.41 -1.04
CA SER A 141 7.60 11.89 -0.35
C SER A 141 7.72 11.74 1.17
N MET A 142 8.08 10.54 1.66
CA MET A 142 8.25 10.30 3.11
C MET A 142 9.36 11.16 3.73
N GLU A 143 10.50 11.34 3.05
CA GLU A 143 11.57 12.24 3.50
C GLU A 143 11.08 13.69 3.60
N THR A 144 10.30 14.14 2.61
CA THR A 144 9.68 15.47 2.65
C THR A 144 8.70 15.58 3.82
N MET A 145 7.86 14.57 4.06
CA MET A 145 6.96 14.54 5.21
C MET A 145 7.70 14.60 6.56
N ILE A 146 8.88 13.98 6.67
CA ILE A 146 9.74 14.07 7.87
C ILE A 146 10.14 15.53 8.12
N THR A 147 10.61 16.23 7.09
CA THR A 147 10.97 17.65 7.18
C THR A 147 9.77 18.52 7.58
N LEU A 148 8.61 18.30 6.97
CA LEU A 148 7.37 19.02 7.30
C LEU A 148 6.91 18.76 8.75
N ALA A 149 7.00 17.51 9.21
CA ALA A 149 6.62 17.13 10.57
C ALA A 149 7.51 17.78 11.64
N GLN A 150 8.80 17.96 11.37
CA GLN A 150 9.77 18.62 12.25
C GLN A 150 9.64 20.14 12.26
N SER A 151 9.13 20.73 11.19
CA SER A 151 9.05 22.18 11.01
C SER A 151 7.74 22.81 11.52
N GLY A 152 6.73 21.99 11.81
CA GLY A 152 5.42 22.44 12.28
C GLY A 152 5.35 22.74 13.77
#